data_AF-A0A523P241-F1
#
_entry.id   AF-A0A523P241-F1
#
_cell.length_a   1.000
_cell.length_b   1.000
_cell.length_c   1.000
_cell.angle_alpha   90.00
_cell.angle_beta   90.00
_cell.angle_gamma   90.00
#
_symmetry.space_group_name_H-M   'P 1'
#
loop_
_entity.id
_entity.type
_entity.pdbx_description
1 polymer ?
#
loop_
_entity_poly.entity_id
_entity_poly.type
_entity_poly.pdbx_seq_one_letter_code
_entity_poly.pdbx_strand_id
1 'polypeptide(L)'
;MNRRISGRTLERMKGDSMAGQHIRYGLIKTGAVVAAAAVLGLAGVSTATAWNSKDGTITVHGFADYTQHNREGYGSVKNRVRGQLEATKEFGAVGLFRGVALNGIIRITHDGVYEWNNDEFGNQAGGRAFGSSSGLGQTFSPFAIGTANGLQTEWGMSPVNRFAPGGLPLPGGSNFAFDLGANPNAGLKKVGSEHGNRNNNGEFGGGLEFFTPVRPCNVDSRGCINDYMDATRGDLQNPEFTDEHRWLRELYLDATLPLADGQEINFRIGRQQVVWGRTDLFRVLDKINPIDFSIQNIYEEFEDSRIPLGIFNMEWRLGGTRIFDDLNFQFLWNFEDFTPHNLGQGGQPYNILQAGDLFRALNNCWHNGCTVSNFATGLTPTGNLATDFPAHVIGIRRVHRPDGHDQFGVRMEGVFKSVGFSVNAAYYYS
;
A
#
# COMPACT_ATOMS: atom_id res chain seq x y z
N MET A 1 -66.07 26.47 -7.78
CA MET A 1 -66.86 25.77 -8.82
C MET A 1 -66.11 24.50 -9.22
N ASN A 2 -66.80 23.35 -9.09
CA ASN A 2 -66.60 22.04 -9.71
C ASN A 2 -65.39 21.10 -9.44
N ARG A 3 -65.80 19.92 -8.97
CA ARG A 3 -65.19 18.58 -8.79
C ARG A 3 -64.55 17.94 -10.04
N ARG A 4 -63.56 17.04 -9.81
CA ARG A 4 -63.47 15.58 -10.19
C ARG A 4 -62.04 15.10 -9.86
N ILE A 5 -61.76 14.17 -8.95
CA ILE A 5 -61.93 12.70 -8.86
C ILE A 5 -61.19 11.86 -9.93
N SER A 6 -60.22 11.09 -9.39
CA SER A 6 -59.72 9.74 -9.76
C SER A 6 -58.75 9.52 -10.92
N GLY A 7 -57.64 8.84 -10.59
CA GLY A 7 -56.73 8.16 -11.51
C GLY A 7 -55.54 7.55 -10.78
N ARG A 8 -55.71 6.38 -10.14
CA ARG A 8 -54.59 5.51 -9.73
C ARG A 8 -54.01 4.84 -10.98
N THR A 9 -52.70 4.93 -11.16
CA THR A 9 -51.92 3.94 -11.93
C THR A 9 -50.63 3.66 -11.18
N LEU A 10 -50.41 2.38 -10.88
CA LEU A 10 -49.19 1.81 -10.31
C LEU A 10 -47.99 2.09 -11.21
N GLU A 11 -46.83 2.45 -10.63
CA GLU A 11 -45.55 1.87 -11.05
C GLU A 11 -44.40 2.13 -10.05
N ARG A 12 -43.76 1.01 -9.67
CA ARG A 12 -42.37 0.84 -9.23
C ARG A 12 -41.85 1.61 -8.00
N MET A 13 -41.90 0.90 -6.87
CA MET A 13 -40.83 0.94 -5.86
C MET A 13 -39.48 0.63 -6.54
N LYS A 14 -38.54 1.56 -6.48
CA LYS A 14 -37.11 1.31 -6.68
C LYS A 14 -36.41 1.91 -5.46
N GLY A 15 -35.71 1.05 -4.74
CA GLY A 15 -35.18 1.33 -3.41
C GLY A 15 -34.19 2.47 -3.40
N ASP A 16 -34.42 3.41 -2.50
CA ASP A 16 -33.38 4.30 -2.02
C ASP A 16 -32.38 3.46 -1.21
N SER A 17 -31.15 3.38 -1.75
CA SER A 17 -29.99 2.80 -1.08
C SER A 17 -29.65 3.65 0.14
N MET A 18 -29.82 3.07 1.33
CA MET A 18 -29.41 3.66 2.60
C MET A 18 -27.88 3.60 2.73
N ALA A 19 -27.18 4.53 2.08
CA ALA A 19 -25.77 4.84 2.31
C ALA A 19 -25.65 6.32 2.67
N GLY A 20 -25.90 6.64 3.94
CA GLY A 20 -25.98 8.04 4.36
C GLY A 20 -26.34 8.25 5.83
N GLN A 21 -25.77 7.45 6.74
CA GLN A 21 -25.73 7.82 8.15
C GLN A 21 -24.31 7.63 8.68
N HIS A 22 -23.56 8.73 8.66
CA HIS A 22 -22.34 8.90 9.44
C HIS A 22 -22.67 8.71 10.93
N ILE A 23 -22.39 7.53 11.47
CA ILE A 23 -22.43 7.33 12.92
C ILE A 23 -21.16 7.96 13.50
N ARG A 24 -21.35 9.06 14.23
CA ARG A 24 -20.32 9.69 15.07
C ARG A 24 -19.95 8.74 16.21
N TYR A 25 -18.98 7.85 15.98
CA TYR A 25 -18.30 7.13 17.07
C TYR A 25 -17.11 7.96 17.56
N GLY A 26 -17.44 9.05 18.27
CA GLY A 26 -16.46 9.91 18.93
C GLY A 26 -15.88 9.29 20.20
N LEU A 27 -14.56 9.42 20.34
CA LEU A 27 -13.78 9.51 21.58
C LEU A 27 -13.67 8.32 22.56
N ILE A 28 -14.50 7.27 22.51
CA ILE A 28 -14.50 6.27 23.62
C ILE A 28 -13.57 5.06 23.39
N LYS A 29 -13.02 4.84 22.18
CA LYS A 29 -12.15 3.66 21.92
C LYS A 29 -10.64 3.92 22.02
N THR A 30 -10.18 5.18 21.99
CA THR A 30 -8.75 5.47 21.97
C THR A 30 -8.10 5.37 23.35
N GLY A 31 -8.83 5.68 24.43
CA GLY A 31 -8.26 5.70 25.79
C GLY A 31 -7.98 4.32 26.40
N ALA A 32 -8.85 3.32 26.14
CA ALA A 32 -8.73 2.01 26.76
C ALA A 32 -7.69 1.10 26.08
N VAL A 33 -7.50 1.26 24.77
CA VAL A 33 -6.52 0.46 23.99
C VAL A 33 -5.10 1.01 24.17
N VAL A 34 -4.95 2.34 24.27
CA VAL A 34 -3.67 2.98 24.59
C VAL A 34 -3.20 2.63 26.00
N ALA A 35 -4.12 2.46 26.97
CA ALA A 35 -3.75 2.05 28.32
C ALA A 35 -3.21 0.61 28.40
N ALA A 36 -3.72 -0.31 27.58
CA ALA A 36 -3.22 -1.69 27.54
C ALA A 36 -1.84 -1.79 26.86
N ALA A 37 -1.60 -0.99 25.83
CA ALA A 37 -0.30 -0.89 25.17
C ALA A 37 0.75 -0.13 26.01
N ALA A 38 0.33 0.90 26.77
CA ALA A 38 1.22 1.69 27.62
C ALA A 38 1.73 0.92 28.85
N VAL A 39 0.96 -0.05 29.36
CA VAL A 39 1.41 -0.93 30.47
C VAL A 39 2.49 -1.92 30.00
N LEU A 40 2.57 -2.23 28.70
CA LEU A 40 3.63 -3.05 28.12
C LEU A 40 4.83 -2.23 27.61
N GLY A 41 4.61 -0.97 27.22
CA GLY A 41 5.65 -0.11 26.62
C GLY A 41 6.54 0.69 27.57
N LEU A 42 6.24 0.74 28.88
CA LEU A 42 7.03 1.51 29.87
C LEU A 42 8.08 0.70 30.63
N ALA A 43 8.21 -0.60 30.33
CA ALA A 43 9.36 -1.40 30.74
C ALA A 43 10.13 -1.79 29.48
N GLY A 44 11.35 -1.27 29.31
CA GLY A 44 12.27 -1.66 28.24
C GLY A 44 12.74 -3.10 28.37
N VAL A 45 11.81 -4.04 28.27
CA VAL A 45 12.00 -5.46 28.49
C VAL A 45 11.24 -6.18 27.37
N SER A 46 11.99 -6.64 26.37
CA SER A 46 11.54 -7.64 25.41
C SER A 46 11.41 -9.00 26.11
N THR A 47 10.48 -9.13 27.07
CA THR A 47 10.13 -10.45 27.63
C THR A 47 9.02 -11.02 26.77
N ALA A 48 9.41 -11.91 25.86
CA ALA A 48 8.47 -12.88 25.31
C ALA A 48 7.87 -13.64 26.50
N THR A 49 6.58 -13.44 26.79
CA THR A 49 5.91 -14.18 27.86
C THR A 49 5.13 -15.32 27.23
N ALA A 50 5.49 -16.54 27.62
CA ALA A 50 4.75 -17.74 27.25
C ALA A 50 3.85 -18.13 28.42
N TRP A 51 2.54 -18.18 28.19
CA TRP A 51 1.57 -18.76 29.12
C TRP A 51 1.07 -20.08 28.55
N ASN A 52 1.08 -21.13 29.38
CA ASN A 52 0.51 -22.42 29.05
C ASN A 52 -0.69 -22.68 29.94
N SER A 53 -1.77 -23.23 29.38
CA SER A 53 -2.89 -23.70 30.17
C SER A 53 -2.49 -24.86 31.07
N LYS A 54 -3.25 -25.08 32.16
CA LYS A 54 -2.99 -26.17 33.10
C LYS A 54 -3.05 -27.56 32.46
N ASP A 55 -3.84 -27.71 31.40
CA ASP A 55 -3.95 -28.94 30.62
C ASP A 55 -2.91 -29.04 29.50
N GLY A 56 -2.05 -28.03 29.33
CA GLY A 56 -1.00 -27.97 28.30
C GLY A 56 -1.50 -27.80 26.87
N THR A 57 -2.82 -27.67 26.67
CA THR A 57 -3.43 -27.64 25.33
C THR A 57 -3.49 -26.24 24.71
N ILE A 58 -3.33 -25.19 25.51
CA ILE A 58 -3.27 -23.81 25.03
C ILE A 58 -1.90 -23.25 25.34
N THR A 59 -1.26 -22.73 24.32
CA THR A 59 -0.05 -21.94 24.43
C THR A 59 -0.35 -20.54 23.95
N VAL A 60 0.12 -19.53 24.71
CA VAL A 60 0.01 -18.12 24.33
C VAL A 60 1.38 -17.51 24.45
N HIS A 61 1.85 -16.90 23.38
CA HIS A 61 3.09 -16.16 23.31
C HIS A 61 2.78 -14.70 22.98
N GLY A 62 3.57 -13.78 23.49
CA GLY A 62 3.44 -12.40 23.07
C GLY A 62 4.69 -11.61 23.33
N PHE A 63 4.87 -10.57 22.53
CA PHE A 63 5.97 -9.63 22.66
C PHE A 63 5.48 -8.20 22.38
N ALA A 64 6.22 -7.25 22.90
CA ALA A 64 6.14 -5.85 22.51
C ALA A 64 7.53 -5.38 22.11
N ASP A 65 7.61 -4.62 21.02
CA ASP A 65 8.84 -3.99 20.55
C ASP A 65 8.64 -2.51 20.27
N TYR A 66 9.75 -1.78 20.36
CA TYR A 66 9.85 -0.39 19.95
C TYR A 66 10.99 -0.26 18.94
N THR A 67 10.70 0.37 17.82
CA THR A 67 11.64 0.54 16.72
C THR A 67 11.68 2.01 16.30
N GLN A 68 12.88 2.60 16.32
CA GLN A 68 13.10 3.97 15.86
C GLN A 68 14.19 4.01 14.79
N HIS A 69 13.91 4.71 13.70
CA HIS A 69 14.87 4.95 12.62
C HIS A 69 15.00 6.44 12.37
N ASN A 70 16.22 6.92 12.21
CA ASN A 70 16.53 8.29 11.84
C ASN A 70 17.27 8.32 10.51
N ARG A 71 17.00 9.34 9.70
CA ARG A 71 17.64 9.58 8.42
C ARG A 71 18.23 10.99 8.42
N GLU A 72 19.46 11.11 7.94
CA GLU A 72 20.11 12.42 7.77
C GLU A 72 19.26 13.33 6.87
N GLY A 73 19.06 14.58 7.29
CA GLY A 73 18.23 15.57 6.60
C GLY A 73 16.72 15.46 6.84
N TYR A 74 16.21 14.29 7.24
CA TYR A 74 14.79 14.03 7.45
C TYR A 74 14.41 13.81 8.93
N GLY A 75 15.39 13.58 9.81
CA GLY A 75 15.11 13.29 11.22
C GLY A 75 14.51 11.89 11.40
N SER A 76 13.50 11.76 12.27
CA SER A 76 12.85 10.48 12.56
C SER A 76 11.96 10.03 11.40
N VAL A 77 12.26 8.88 10.81
CA VAL A 77 11.54 8.28 9.67
C VAL A 77 10.76 7.01 10.05
N LYS A 78 11.01 6.46 11.25
CA LYS A 78 10.19 5.40 11.87
C LYS A 78 10.11 5.63 13.36
N ASN A 79 8.93 5.50 13.94
CA ASN A 79 8.75 5.51 15.39
C ASN A 79 7.62 4.53 15.75
N ARG A 80 7.93 3.24 15.68
CA ARG A 80 6.95 2.17 15.77
C ARG A 80 6.95 1.56 17.16
N VAL A 81 5.77 1.47 17.78
CA VAL A 81 5.48 0.53 18.86
C VAL A 81 4.65 -0.60 18.27
N ARG A 82 5.10 -1.84 18.44
CA ARG A 82 4.38 -3.04 17.95
C ARG A 82 4.16 -4.00 19.11
N GLY A 83 2.95 -4.56 19.17
CA GLY A 83 2.60 -5.64 20.09
C GLY A 83 1.99 -6.78 19.30
N GLN A 84 2.38 -8.01 19.63
CA GLN A 84 1.85 -9.21 19.00
C GLN A 84 1.51 -10.26 20.06
N LEU A 85 0.38 -10.93 19.86
CA LEU A 85 -0.07 -12.07 20.65
C LEU A 85 -0.39 -13.22 19.73
N GLU A 86 0.20 -14.37 20.02
CA GLU A 86 0.05 -15.62 19.30
C GLU A 86 -0.57 -16.64 20.25
N ALA A 87 -1.63 -17.30 19.82
CA ALA A 87 -2.31 -18.30 20.61
C ALA A 87 -2.54 -19.55 19.77
N THR A 88 -2.17 -20.70 20.33
CA THR A 88 -2.45 -22.01 19.75
C THR A 88 -3.27 -22.82 20.72
N LYS A 89 -4.36 -23.42 20.23
CA LYS A 89 -5.16 -24.42 20.95
C LYS A 89 -5.03 -25.75 20.22
N GLU A 90 -4.43 -26.72 20.89
CA GLU A 90 -4.38 -28.10 20.44
C GLU A 90 -5.62 -28.87 20.90
N PHE A 91 -6.27 -29.57 19.97
CA PHE A 91 -7.36 -30.51 20.22
C PHE A 91 -6.90 -31.97 20.11
N GLY A 92 -5.70 -32.22 19.58
CA GLY A 92 -5.15 -33.56 19.40
C GLY A 92 -5.86 -34.32 18.30
N ALA A 93 -6.38 -35.51 18.60
CA ALA A 93 -7.11 -36.33 17.64
C ALA A 93 -8.63 -36.09 17.74
N VAL A 94 -9.25 -35.79 16.60
CA VAL A 94 -10.70 -35.56 16.48
C VAL A 94 -11.24 -36.40 15.33
N GLY A 95 -11.94 -37.49 15.66
CA GLY A 95 -12.47 -38.42 14.66
C GLY A 95 -11.36 -39.08 13.85
N LEU A 96 -11.38 -38.87 12.53
CA LEU A 96 -10.35 -39.40 11.61
C LEU A 96 -9.11 -38.51 11.52
N PHE A 97 -9.16 -37.30 12.07
CA PHE A 97 -8.06 -36.34 11.99
C PHE A 97 -7.17 -36.40 13.23
N ARG A 98 -5.88 -36.15 13.04
CA ARG A 98 -4.88 -35.94 14.09
C ARG A 98 -4.28 -34.55 13.99
N GLY A 99 -3.64 -34.11 15.07
CA GLY A 99 -2.96 -32.80 15.12
C GLY A 99 -3.92 -31.64 14.87
N VAL A 100 -5.19 -31.79 15.27
CA VAL A 100 -6.17 -30.73 15.09
C VAL A 100 -5.81 -29.58 16.01
N ALA A 101 -5.55 -28.40 15.43
CA ALA A 101 -5.12 -27.23 16.18
C ALA A 101 -5.72 -25.95 15.59
N LEU A 102 -6.12 -25.03 16.46
CA LEU A 102 -6.52 -23.67 16.09
C LEU A 102 -5.39 -22.72 16.45
N ASN A 103 -4.88 -21.98 15.46
CA ASN A 103 -3.82 -21.00 15.62
C ASN A 103 -4.38 -19.61 15.34
N GLY A 104 -3.95 -18.62 16.14
CA GLY A 104 -4.35 -17.22 15.97
C GLY A 104 -3.21 -16.27 16.30
N ILE A 105 -3.05 -15.23 15.48
CA ILE A 105 -2.08 -14.15 15.69
C ILE A 105 -2.82 -12.83 15.61
N ILE A 106 -2.70 -12.04 16.68
CA ILE A 106 -3.19 -10.66 16.75
C ILE A 106 -2.00 -9.72 16.81
N ARG A 107 -2.05 -8.64 16.03
CA ARG A 107 -1.03 -7.61 16.00
C ARG A 107 -1.64 -6.22 16.12
N ILE A 108 -0.96 -5.38 16.89
CA ILE A 108 -1.24 -3.95 16.97
C ILE A 108 0.06 -3.19 16.72
N THR A 109 -0.03 -2.13 15.93
CA THR A 109 1.12 -1.30 15.57
C THR A 109 0.70 0.16 15.62
N HIS A 110 1.56 1.02 16.16
CA HIS A 110 1.42 2.47 16.10
C HIS A 110 2.75 3.11 15.64
N ASP A 111 2.71 3.92 14.58
CA ASP A 111 3.85 4.67 14.05
C ASP A 111 3.69 6.18 14.29
N GLY A 112 4.44 6.71 15.26
CA GLY A 112 4.36 8.09 15.74
C GLY A 112 5.04 9.13 14.81
N VAL A 113 5.66 8.72 13.70
CA VAL A 113 6.35 9.64 12.78
C VAL A 113 5.44 10.72 12.25
N TYR A 114 4.19 10.37 11.93
CA TYR A 114 3.19 11.31 11.40
C TYR A 114 2.73 12.37 12.44
N GLU A 115 3.09 12.19 13.71
CA GLU A 115 2.85 13.16 14.79
C GLU A 115 4.10 13.96 15.13
N TRP A 116 5.24 13.28 15.31
CA TRP A 116 6.47 13.92 15.80
C TRP A 116 7.27 14.60 14.69
N ASN A 117 7.18 14.07 13.47
CA ASN A 117 7.80 14.62 12.26
C ASN A 117 6.70 15.06 11.26
N ASN A 118 5.78 15.86 11.77
CA ASN A 118 4.54 16.23 11.12
C ASN A 118 4.73 17.22 9.94
N ASP A 119 5.86 17.93 9.93
CA ASP A 119 6.33 18.83 8.88
C ASP A 119 6.98 18.12 7.70
N GLU A 120 7.42 16.87 7.87
CA GLU A 120 7.97 16.06 6.78
C GLU A 120 6.96 15.04 6.25
N PHE A 121 6.27 14.31 7.14
CA PHE A 121 5.39 13.19 6.76
C PHE A 121 3.92 13.38 7.15
N GLY A 122 3.62 14.34 8.02
CA GLY A 122 2.28 14.54 8.57
C GLY A 122 1.42 15.58 7.84
N ASN A 123 0.53 16.21 8.60
CA ASN A 123 -0.45 17.19 8.14
C ASN A 123 0.19 18.50 7.65
N GLN A 124 1.41 18.81 8.11
CA GLN A 124 2.13 20.02 7.71
C GLN A 124 3.13 19.74 6.59
N ALA A 125 3.22 18.48 6.14
CA ALA A 125 4.14 18.04 5.11
C ALA A 125 4.03 18.81 3.80
N GLY A 126 5.18 18.95 3.14
CA GLY A 126 5.30 19.55 1.82
C GLY A 126 5.13 21.06 1.80
N GLY A 127 5.49 21.66 0.66
CA GLY A 127 5.56 23.10 0.53
C GLY A 127 5.14 23.59 -0.84
N ARG A 128 5.60 24.79 -1.17
CA ARG A 128 5.55 25.31 -2.55
C ARG A 128 6.57 24.55 -3.39
N ALA A 129 6.13 24.11 -4.55
CA ALA A 129 6.95 23.40 -5.51
C ALA A 129 7.48 24.35 -6.59
N PHE A 130 8.72 24.07 -7.00
CA PHE A 130 9.41 24.70 -8.11
C PHE A 130 10.05 23.60 -8.95
N GLY A 131 9.95 23.71 -10.27
CA GLY A 131 10.51 22.74 -11.19
C GLY A 131 11.44 23.36 -12.20
N SER A 132 12.34 22.56 -12.76
CA SER A 132 13.31 23.05 -13.73
C SER A 132 12.63 23.53 -15.02
N SER A 133 13.24 24.53 -15.65
CA SER A 133 12.91 24.97 -17.01
C SER A 133 14.20 25.41 -17.69
N SER A 134 14.69 24.58 -18.62
CA SER A 134 15.91 24.88 -19.36
C SER A 134 15.58 25.74 -20.58
N GLY A 135 16.50 26.63 -20.97
CA GLY A 135 16.36 27.45 -22.19
C GLY A 135 15.64 28.79 -22.05
N LEU A 136 15.11 29.11 -20.87
CA LEU A 136 14.70 30.47 -20.54
C LEU A 136 15.97 31.27 -20.18
N GLY A 137 16.24 32.38 -20.86
CA GLY A 137 17.20 33.37 -20.36
C GLY A 137 16.55 34.19 -19.25
N GLN A 138 17.32 34.60 -18.22
CA GLN A 138 16.82 35.48 -17.14
C GLN A 138 16.17 36.78 -17.66
N THR A 139 16.48 37.17 -18.89
CA THR A 139 16.05 38.42 -19.53
C THR A 139 14.64 38.34 -20.12
N PHE A 140 14.01 37.16 -20.26
CA PHE A 140 12.82 37.00 -21.11
C PHE A 140 11.56 36.42 -20.45
N SER A 141 11.56 36.08 -19.16
CA SER A 141 10.37 35.42 -18.59
C SER A 141 10.02 35.91 -17.18
N PRO A 142 8.87 36.57 -16.96
CA PRO A 142 8.34 36.83 -15.62
C PRO A 142 7.88 35.53 -14.92
N PHE A 143 8.03 34.37 -15.57
CA PHE A 143 7.63 33.04 -15.09
C PHE A 143 8.81 32.20 -14.57
N ALA A 144 10.05 32.64 -14.80
CA ALA A 144 11.25 31.96 -14.32
C ALA A 144 11.87 32.71 -13.13
N ILE A 145 12.17 31.97 -12.07
CA ILE A 145 12.84 32.46 -10.87
C ILE A 145 14.23 31.83 -10.83
N GLY A 146 15.26 32.65 -10.67
CA GLY A 146 16.60 32.16 -10.36
C GLY A 146 16.63 31.60 -8.95
N THR A 147 16.88 30.31 -8.80
CA THR A 147 17.07 29.65 -7.50
C THR A 147 18.48 29.09 -7.39
N ALA A 148 18.85 28.57 -6.21
CA ALA A 148 20.13 27.89 -6.00
C ALA A 148 20.35 26.69 -6.94
N ASN A 149 19.28 26.18 -7.55
CA ASN A 149 19.26 25.03 -8.46
C ASN A 149 19.08 25.45 -9.94
N GLY A 150 19.40 26.69 -10.30
CA GLY A 150 19.26 27.23 -11.65
C GLY A 150 17.91 27.94 -11.89
N LEU A 151 17.51 28.06 -13.15
CA LEU A 151 16.23 28.69 -13.49
C LEU A 151 15.08 27.70 -13.31
N GLN A 152 14.14 28.08 -12.43
CA GLN A 152 12.99 27.27 -12.08
C GLN A 152 11.69 28.01 -12.35
N THR A 153 10.65 27.27 -12.66
CA THR A 153 9.28 27.76 -12.81
C THR A 153 8.49 27.34 -11.57
N GLU A 154 7.74 28.28 -11.00
CA GLU A 154 6.83 27.95 -9.90
C GLU A 154 5.71 27.03 -10.42
N TRP A 155 5.36 26.01 -9.64
CA TRP A 155 4.27 25.11 -10.00
C TRP A 155 2.95 25.91 -10.14
N GLY A 156 2.24 25.69 -11.24
CA GLY A 156 1.05 26.43 -11.64
C GLY A 156 1.28 27.71 -12.44
N MET A 157 2.54 28.08 -12.67
CA MET A 157 2.94 29.32 -13.35
C MET A 157 3.73 29.02 -14.63
N SER A 158 3.31 28.02 -15.41
CA SER A 158 4.03 27.63 -16.63
C SER A 158 4.16 28.78 -17.63
N PRO A 159 5.32 28.94 -18.30
CA PRO A 159 5.46 29.83 -19.45
C PRO A 159 4.68 29.35 -20.69
N VAL A 160 4.26 28.09 -20.71
CA VAL A 160 3.43 27.46 -21.74
C VAL A 160 1.98 27.44 -21.23
N ASN A 161 1.41 28.65 -21.06
CA ASN A 161 0.04 28.88 -20.59
C ASN A 161 -0.52 30.19 -21.20
N ARG A 162 -1.82 30.22 -21.52
CA ARG A 162 -2.53 31.37 -22.15
C ARG A 162 -2.63 32.61 -21.24
N PHE A 163 -2.56 32.46 -19.93
CA PHE A 163 -2.86 33.55 -18.98
C PHE A 163 -1.67 34.47 -18.65
N ALA A 164 -0.50 34.14 -19.19
CA ALA A 164 0.72 34.91 -19.10
C ALA A 164 0.77 36.01 -20.18
N PRO A 165 0.95 37.31 -19.85
CA PRO A 165 1.40 38.29 -20.83
C PRO A 165 2.74 37.81 -21.43
N GLY A 166 2.74 37.39 -22.69
CA GLY A 166 3.91 36.78 -23.35
C GLY A 166 4.01 35.25 -23.25
N GLY A 167 2.95 34.55 -22.82
CA GLY A 167 2.89 33.08 -22.83
C GLY A 167 3.04 32.50 -24.23
N LEU A 168 3.84 31.44 -24.37
CA LEU A 168 4.16 30.84 -25.67
C LEU A 168 3.10 29.81 -26.05
N PRO A 169 2.38 29.99 -27.18
CA PRO A 169 1.45 28.97 -27.66
C PRO A 169 2.24 27.75 -28.15
N LEU A 170 1.78 26.55 -27.77
CA LEU A 170 2.23 25.32 -28.41
C LEU A 170 1.76 25.30 -29.88
N PRO A 171 2.53 24.68 -30.81
CA PRO A 171 2.09 24.45 -32.17
C PRO A 171 0.73 23.74 -32.17
N GLY A 172 -0.32 24.41 -32.67
CA GLY A 172 -1.70 23.90 -32.66
C GLY A 172 -2.71 24.74 -31.86
N GLY A 173 -2.29 25.78 -31.13
CA GLY A 173 -3.20 26.80 -30.57
C GLY A 173 -4.08 26.36 -29.39
N SER A 174 -3.79 25.21 -28.77
CA SER A 174 -4.55 24.66 -27.65
C SER A 174 -4.19 25.33 -26.31
N ASN A 175 -5.20 25.59 -25.47
CA ASN A 175 -5.06 26.21 -24.16
C ASN A 175 -4.59 25.17 -23.11
N PHE A 176 -3.39 25.36 -22.58
CA PHE A 176 -2.80 24.54 -21.51
C PHE A 176 -2.82 25.34 -20.20
N ALA A 177 -3.72 24.98 -19.29
CA ALA A 177 -3.88 25.58 -17.96
C ALA A 177 -4.79 24.69 -17.10
N PHE A 178 -4.70 24.82 -15.78
CA PHE A 178 -5.61 24.17 -14.82
C PHE A 178 -6.03 25.15 -13.71
N ASP A 179 -7.04 24.76 -12.92
CA ASP A 179 -7.55 25.59 -11.84
C ASP A 179 -6.64 25.52 -10.60
N LEU A 180 -5.92 26.60 -10.32
CA LEU A 180 -5.06 26.74 -9.14
C LEU A 180 -5.83 26.79 -7.81
N GLY A 181 -7.13 27.09 -7.85
CA GLY A 181 -8.00 26.97 -6.68
C GLY A 181 -8.26 25.51 -6.32
N ALA A 182 -8.48 24.65 -7.33
CA ALA A 182 -8.69 23.21 -7.15
C ALA A 182 -7.38 22.45 -6.88
N ASN A 183 -6.27 22.89 -7.49
CA ASN A 183 -4.94 22.33 -7.25
C ASN A 183 -3.96 23.46 -6.91
N PRO A 184 -3.84 23.86 -5.64
CA PRO A 184 -2.93 24.94 -5.24
C PRO A 184 -1.47 24.49 -5.13
N ASN A 185 -0.53 25.43 -5.29
CA ASN A 185 0.90 25.21 -5.03
C ASN A 185 1.21 25.15 -3.52
N ALA A 186 0.73 24.12 -2.83
CA ALA A 186 0.92 23.93 -1.40
C ALA A 186 0.95 22.44 -1.04
N GLY A 187 1.73 22.04 -0.04
CA GLY A 187 1.79 20.64 0.39
C GLY A 187 2.37 19.68 -0.67
N LEU A 188 3.16 20.22 -1.62
CA LEU A 188 3.76 19.47 -2.71
C LEU A 188 5.24 19.18 -2.43
N LYS A 189 5.74 18.08 -3.02
CA LYS A 189 7.17 17.83 -3.23
C LYS A 189 7.41 17.37 -4.67
N LYS A 190 8.65 17.48 -5.14
CA LYS A 190 9.09 16.89 -6.42
C LYS A 190 9.23 15.38 -6.25
N VAL A 191 8.62 14.58 -7.14
CA VAL A 191 8.80 13.12 -7.15
C VAL A 191 10.29 12.83 -7.39
N GLY A 192 10.90 11.96 -6.59
CA GLY A 192 12.34 11.69 -6.68
C GLY A 192 13.22 12.51 -5.74
N SER A 193 12.71 13.57 -5.10
CA SER A 193 13.57 14.56 -4.42
C SER A 193 14.39 13.99 -3.26
N GLU A 194 13.93 12.90 -2.65
CA GLU A 194 14.58 12.27 -1.49
C GLU A 194 15.71 11.31 -1.87
N HIS A 195 15.86 10.95 -3.15
CA HIS A 195 16.94 10.05 -3.60
C HIS A 195 18.30 10.75 -3.76
N GLY A 196 18.36 12.05 -3.47
CA GLY A 196 19.59 12.83 -3.54
C GLY A 196 19.96 13.24 -4.97
N ASN A 197 20.44 14.47 -5.09
CA ASN A 197 20.80 15.17 -6.32
C ASN A 197 22.15 14.70 -6.91
N ARG A 198 22.31 13.40 -7.23
CA ARG A 198 23.64 12.88 -7.61
C ARG A 198 23.75 12.01 -8.86
N ASN A 199 22.68 11.64 -9.57
CA ASN A 199 22.85 10.94 -10.84
C ASN A 199 22.86 11.92 -12.02
N ASN A 200 24.05 12.04 -12.64
CA ASN A 200 24.45 12.92 -13.75
C ASN A 200 24.91 14.32 -13.29
N ASN A 201 26.23 14.48 -13.12
CA ASN A 201 26.95 15.76 -13.07
C ASN A 201 26.41 16.88 -12.14
N GLY A 202 25.67 16.53 -11.07
CA GLY A 202 25.15 17.52 -10.13
C GLY A 202 23.85 18.23 -10.56
N GLU A 203 23.16 17.71 -11.57
CA GLU A 203 21.89 18.23 -12.04
C GLU A 203 20.83 17.12 -12.05
N PHE A 204 19.85 17.17 -11.14
CA PHE A 204 18.50 16.75 -11.50
C PHE A 204 18.02 17.66 -12.63
N GLY A 205 18.30 17.30 -13.87
CA GLY A 205 17.99 18.14 -15.02
C GLY A 205 18.11 17.37 -16.32
N GLY A 206 16.97 17.02 -16.93
CA GLY A 206 16.95 16.41 -18.26
C GLY A 206 15.73 15.54 -18.52
N GLY A 207 15.08 15.00 -17.49
CA GLY A 207 13.83 14.23 -17.57
C GLY A 207 12.58 15.02 -17.15
N LEU A 208 11.40 14.43 -17.32
CA LEU A 208 10.15 15.04 -16.85
C LEU A 208 10.12 15.11 -15.32
N GLU A 209 9.67 16.23 -14.76
CA GLU A 209 9.52 16.39 -13.31
C GLU A 209 8.05 16.52 -12.93
N PHE A 210 7.60 15.58 -12.10
CA PHE A 210 6.27 15.56 -11.52
C PHE A 210 6.31 16.02 -10.06
N PHE A 211 5.16 16.49 -9.59
CA PHE A 211 4.98 16.95 -8.22
C PHE A 211 3.81 16.21 -7.57
N THR A 212 4.04 15.70 -6.37
CA THR A 212 3.04 14.97 -5.60
C THR A 212 2.63 15.76 -4.36
N PRO A 213 1.33 15.81 -4.04
CA PRO A 213 0.89 16.08 -2.68
C PRO A 213 1.45 15.02 -1.72
N VAL A 214 1.84 15.43 -0.51
CA VAL A 214 2.50 14.53 0.47
C VAL A 214 1.74 14.37 1.78
N ARG A 215 0.76 15.23 2.05
CA ARG A 215 -0.01 15.14 3.29
C ARG A 215 -0.91 13.92 3.27
N PRO A 216 -1.29 13.36 4.43
CA PRO A 216 -2.27 12.27 4.52
C PRO A 216 -3.57 12.60 3.77
N CYS A 217 -4.26 11.58 3.24
CA CYS A 217 -5.39 11.79 2.32
C CYS A 217 -6.62 12.45 2.96
N ASN A 218 -6.75 12.37 4.29
CA ASN A 218 -7.77 13.10 5.04
C ASN A 218 -7.43 14.60 5.24
N VAL A 219 -6.21 15.02 4.92
CA VAL A 219 -5.75 16.43 4.99
C VAL A 219 -5.64 17.01 3.59
N ASP A 220 -5.11 16.24 2.65
CA ASP A 220 -5.00 16.62 1.25
C ASP A 220 -5.42 15.45 0.37
N SER A 221 -6.66 15.50 -0.14
CA SER A 221 -7.22 14.43 -0.95
C SER A 221 -6.70 14.42 -2.39
N ARG A 222 -5.89 15.41 -2.80
CA ARG A 222 -5.43 15.53 -4.18
C ARG A 222 -4.52 14.37 -4.55
N GLY A 223 -4.87 13.72 -5.66
CA GLY A 223 -4.15 12.56 -6.20
C GLY A 223 -4.26 11.29 -5.36
N CYS A 224 -4.99 11.30 -4.24
CA CYS A 224 -5.28 10.08 -3.50
C CYS A 224 -6.12 9.16 -4.39
N ILE A 225 -5.72 7.91 -4.47
CA ILE A 225 -6.35 6.95 -5.37
C ILE A 225 -7.33 6.13 -4.53
N ASN A 226 -8.62 6.29 -4.79
CA ASN A 226 -9.65 5.59 -4.03
C ASN A 226 -9.41 4.08 -4.02
N ASP A 227 -9.67 3.49 -2.85
CA ASP A 227 -9.48 2.09 -2.52
C ASP A 227 -8.01 1.63 -2.56
N TYR A 228 -7.04 2.45 -3.02
CA TYR A 228 -5.62 2.10 -3.11
C TYR A 228 -4.70 3.31 -2.93
N MET A 229 -3.92 3.40 -1.85
CA MET A 229 -3.06 4.59 -1.56
C MET A 229 -3.87 5.85 -1.22
N ASP A 230 -4.97 5.68 -0.48
CA ASP A 230 -5.85 6.72 0.07
C ASP A 230 -5.88 6.75 1.61
N ALA A 231 -4.86 6.17 2.24
CA ALA A 231 -4.66 6.13 3.68
C ALA A 231 -4.75 7.52 4.33
N THR A 232 -5.61 7.60 5.33
CA THR A 232 -5.68 8.73 6.25
C THR A 232 -4.50 8.68 7.23
N ARG A 233 -4.26 9.77 7.96
CA ARG A 233 -3.21 9.77 9.00
C ARG A 233 -3.41 8.64 10.00
N GLY A 234 -4.65 8.32 10.37
CA GLY A 234 -4.95 7.23 11.30
C GLY A 234 -4.52 5.87 10.77
N ASP A 235 -4.74 5.61 9.49
CA ASP A 235 -4.36 4.37 8.81
C ASP A 235 -2.84 4.27 8.66
N LEU A 236 -2.20 5.39 8.31
CA LEU A 236 -0.74 5.51 8.23
C LEU A 236 -0.05 5.23 9.57
N GLN A 237 -0.65 5.71 10.66
CA GLN A 237 -0.17 5.48 12.02
C GLN A 237 -0.47 4.06 12.50
N ASN A 238 -1.62 3.51 12.14
CA ASN A 238 -2.11 2.23 12.66
C ASN A 238 -2.49 1.29 11.50
N PRO A 239 -1.52 0.78 10.73
CA PRO A 239 -1.77 0.03 9.50
C PRO A 239 -2.53 -1.29 9.73
N GLU A 240 -2.57 -1.77 10.97
CA GLU A 240 -3.32 -2.97 11.37
C GLU A 240 -4.84 -2.75 11.43
N PHE A 241 -5.29 -1.51 11.67
CA PHE A 241 -6.69 -1.16 11.91
C PHE A 241 -7.34 -0.52 10.67
N THR A 242 -7.07 -1.11 9.51
CA THR A 242 -7.70 -0.75 8.24
C THR A 242 -8.99 -1.54 8.03
N ASP A 243 -9.71 -1.23 6.94
CA ASP A 243 -10.94 -1.94 6.55
C ASP A 243 -10.70 -3.44 6.28
N GLU A 244 -9.46 -3.83 5.97
CA GLU A 244 -9.04 -5.23 5.78
C GLU A 244 -8.79 -5.98 7.11
N HIS A 245 -8.98 -5.34 8.26
CA HIS A 245 -8.83 -5.93 9.59
C HIS A 245 -7.50 -6.66 9.82
N ARG A 246 -6.39 -6.07 9.34
CA ARG A 246 -5.04 -6.63 9.39
C ARG A 246 -4.53 -6.96 10.80
N TRP A 247 -5.14 -6.36 11.82
CA TRP A 247 -4.90 -6.67 13.23
C TRP A 247 -5.11 -8.15 13.56
N LEU A 248 -6.04 -8.83 12.89
CA LEU A 248 -6.15 -10.29 12.93
C LEU A 248 -5.22 -10.84 11.84
N ARG A 249 -3.95 -10.97 12.19
CA ARG A 249 -2.91 -11.35 11.24
C ARG A 249 -3.16 -12.75 10.72
N GLU A 250 -3.32 -13.72 11.61
CA GLU A 250 -3.59 -15.11 11.25
C GLU A 250 -4.69 -15.70 12.12
N LEU A 251 -5.53 -16.55 11.53
CA LEU A 251 -6.52 -17.36 12.23
C LEU A 251 -6.85 -18.56 11.36
N TYR A 252 -6.33 -19.74 11.71
CA TYR A 252 -6.53 -20.94 10.90
C TYR A 252 -6.63 -22.21 11.75
N LEU A 253 -7.35 -23.18 11.19
CA LEU A 253 -7.47 -24.53 11.70
C LEU A 253 -6.57 -25.44 10.88
N ASP A 254 -5.72 -26.20 11.57
CA ASP A 254 -4.94 -27.31 11.01
C ASP A 254 -5.58 -28.64 11.35
N ALA A 255 -5.53 -29.59 10.42
CA ALA A 255 -5.91 -30.97 10.63
C ALA A 255 -5.17 -31.91 9.65
N THR A 256 -4.66 -33.02 10.15
CA THR A 256 -3.99 -34.03 9.32
C THR A 256 -4.83 -35.30 9.24
N LEU A 257 -5.11 -35.76 8.03
CA LEU A 257 -5.72 -37.05 7.75
C LEU A 257 -4.63 -38.09 7.45
N PRO A 258 -4.37 -39.06 8.34
CA PRO A 258 -3.51 -40.20 8.03
C PRO A 258 -4.19 -41.10 6.99
N LEU A 259 -3.43 -41.55 6.00
CA LEU A 259 -3.82 -42.53 5.00
C LEU A 259 -3.04 -43.84 5.21
N ALA A 260 -3.31 -44.84 4.37
CA ALA A 260 -2.53 -46.07 4.34
C ALA A 260 -1.06 -45.79 3.96
N ASP A 261 -0.17 -46.71 4.32
CA ASP A 261 1.25 -46.71 3.90
C ASP A 261 2.06 -45.46 4.31
N GLY A 262 1.65 -44.78 5.38
CA GLY A 262 2.36 -43.62 5.93
C GLY A 262 2.11 -42.31 5.17
N GLN A 263 1.18 -42.31 4.21
CA GLN A 263 0.76 -41.10 3.51
C GLN A 263 -0.10 -40.22 4.41
N GLU A 264 -0.10 -38.91 4.14
CA GLU A 264 -0.85 -37.94 4.93
C GLU A 264 -1.41 -36.85 4.05
N ILE A 265 -2.64 -36.41 4.33
CA ILE A 265 -3.20 -35.18 3.76
C ILE A 265 -3.32 -34.17 4.89
N ASN A 266 -2.63 -33.05 4.76
CA ASN A 266 -2.71 -31.92 5.68
C ASN A 266 -3.70 -30.91 5.11
N PHE A 267 -4.63 -30.48 5.95
CA PHE A 267 -5.60 -29.44 5.66
C PHE A 267 -5.32 -28.25 6.57
N ARG A 268 -5.28 -27.07 5.98
CA ARG A 268 -5.23 -25.80 6.70
C ARG A 268 -6.25 -24.85 6.10
N ILE A 269 -7.17 -24.36 6.92
CA ILE A 269 -8.21 -23.43 6.47
C ILE A 269 -8.27 -22.21 7.37
N GLY A 270 -8.31 -21.03 6.75
CA GLY A 270 -8.39 -19.75 7.44
C GLY A 270 -7.32 -18.78 6.95
N ARG A 271 -7.18 -17.66 7.67
CA ARG A 271 -6.25 -16.59 7.33
C ARG A 271 -4.83 -17.00 7.72
N GLN A 272 -3.96 -17.16 6.72
CA GLN A 272 -2.64 -17.77 6.86
C GLN A 272 -1.64 -17.19 5.86
N GLN A 273 -0.35 -17.44 6.10
CA GLN A 273 0.72 -17.23 5.12
C GLN A 273 1.09 -18.56 4.46
N VAL A 274 1.17 -18.57 3.13
CA VAL A 274 1.58 -19.72 2.32
C VAL A 274 2.83 -19.37 1.55
N VAL A 275 3.92 -20.10 1.83
CA VAL A 275 5.22 -19.85 1.22
C VAL A 275 5.50 -20.88 0.13
N TRP A 276 5.65 -20.40 -1.10
CA TRP A 276 6.11 -21.18 -2.25
C TRP A 276 7.59 -20.88 -2.51
N GLY A 277 8.48 -21.66 -1.88
CA GLY A 277 9.93 -21.58 -2.08
C GLY A 277 10.70 -21.00 -0.89
N ARG A 278 11.99 -21.39 -0.79
CA ARG A 278 12.94 -20.91 0.21
C ARG A 278 13.96 -20.01 -0.48
N THR A 279 13.69 -18.71 -0.58
CA THR A 279 14.71 -17.75 -1.01
C THR A 279 14.69 -16.54 -0.07
N ASP A 280 15.85 -16.29 0.53
CA ASP A 280 16.09 -15.38 1.66
C ASP A 280 16.02 -13.89 1.26
N LEU A 281 16.28 -13.56 -0.02
CA LEU A 281 16.34 -12.16 -0.48
C LEU A 281 15.39 -11.81 -1.63
N PHE A 282 15.00 -12.77 -2.45
CA PHE A 282 14.15 -12.53 -3.62
C PHE A 282 12.97 -13.49 -3.67
N ARG A 283 11.77 -12.96 -3.91
CA ARG A 283 10.55 -13.76 -4.09
C ARG A 283 10.38 -14.13 -5.56
N VAL A 284 10.89 -15.30 -5.97
CA VAL A 284 10.72 -15.78 -7.35
C VAL A 284 9.40 -16.53 -7.51
N LEU A 285 9.14 -17.47 -6.59
CA LEU A 285 7.98 -18.36 -6.62
C LEU A 285 6.92 -18.00 -5.57
N ASP A 286 7.31 -17.23 -4.56
CA ASP A 286 6.42 -16.77 -3.50
C ASP A 286 5.58 -15.59 -4.01
N LYS A 287 4.43 -15.92 -4.63
CA LYS A 287 3.49 -14.94 -5.20
C LYS A 287 2.08 -14.97 -4.60
N ILE A 288 1.78 -15.98 -3.78
CA ILE A 288 0.43 -16.23 -3.25
C ILE A 288 0.03 -15.10 -2.30
N ASN A 289 0.87 -14.80 -1.30
CA ASN A 289 0.61 -13.70 -0.38
C ASN A 289 1.10 -12.35 -0.97
N PRO A 290 0.24 -11.32 -0.95
CA PRO A 290 0.64 -9.94 -1.21
C PRO A 290 1.67 -9.46 -0.17
N ILE A 291 2.32 -8.33 -0.48
CA ILE A 291 3.39 -7.74 0.33
C ILE A 291 3.05 -6.30 0.63
N ASP A 292 3.32 -5.92 1.87
CA ASP A 292 3.36 -4.55 2.30
C ASP A 292 4.79 -3.99 2.25
N PHE A 293 5.08 -3.24 1.19
CA PHE A 293 6.36 -2.57 1.00
C PHE A 293 6.47 -1.25 1.77
N SER A 294 5.39 -0.78 2.40
CA SER A 294 5.35 0.48 3.16
C SER A 294 5.84 0.34 4.61
N ILE A 295 6.03 -0.90 5.09
CA ILE A 295 6.46 -1.16 6.47
C ILE A 295 7.96 -0.92 6.61
N GLN A 296 8.75 -1.50 5.70
CA GLN A 296 10.18 -1.29 5.43
C GLN A 296 10.64 -2.36 4.40
N ASN A 297 10.98 -1.97 3.17
CA ASN A 297 11.11 -2.92 2.06
C ASN A 297 12.30 -3.92 2.16
N ILE A 298 13.49 -3.50 2.60
CA ILE A 298 14.71 -4.35 2.55
C ILE A 298 15.11 -4.93 3.93
N TYR A 299 14.70 -4.28 5.03
CA TYR A 299 15.22 -4.58 6.36
C TYR A 299 14.23 -5.31 7.27
N GLU A 300 12.95 -5.35 6.92
CA GLU A 300 11.95 -6.12 7.67
C GLU A 300 11.87 -7.54 7.10
N GLU A 301 11.70 -8.53 7.97
CA GLU A 301 11.58 -9.92 7.58
C GLU A 301 10.33 -10.15 6.71
N PHE A 302 10.43 -11.05 5.72
CA PHE A 302 9.31 -11.37 4.84
C PHE A 302 8.10 -11.95 5.59
N GLU A 303 8.34 -12.57 6.75
CA GLU A 303 7.29 -13.07 7.63
C GLU A 303 6.40 -11.96 8.19
N ASP A 304 6.91 -10.72 8.26
CA ASP A 304 6.19 -9.54 8.73
C ASP A 304 5.50 -8.77 7.59
N SER A 305 6.18 -8.66 6.45
CA SER A 305 5.70 -7.88 5.30
C SER A 305 4.66 -8.61 4.44
N ARG A 306 4.57 -9.95 4.51
CA ARG A 306 3.49 -10.70 3.88
C ARG A 306 2.14 -10.32 4.50
N ILE A 307 1.16 -10.13 3.64
CA ILE A 307 -0.24 -9.94 4.02
C ILE A 307 -0.88 -11.34 4.02
N PRO A 308 -1.27 -11.87 5.19
CA PRO A 308 -1.92 -13.17 5.27
C PRO A 308 -3.31 -13.10 4.65
N LEU A 309 -3.74 -14.21 4.06
CA LEU A 309 -5.01 -14.31 3.33
C LEU A 309 -5.79 -15.54 3.79
N GLY A 310 -7.11 -15.47 3.67
CA GLY A 310 -8.04 -16.57 3.88
C GLY A 310 -7.88 -17.63 2.79
N ILE A 311 -7.14 -18.68 3.10
CA ILE A 311 -6.80 -19.73 2.15
C ILE A 311 -7.26 -21.08 2.72
N PHE A 312 -7.85 -21.90 1.86
CA PHE A 312 -7.90 -23.34 2.04
C PHE A 312 -6.67 -23.96 1.37
N ASN A 313 -5.86 -24.65 2.15
CA ASN A 313 -4.63 -25.28 1.73
C ASN A 313 -4.73 -26.78 2.03
N MET A 314 -4.54 -27.59 1.00
CA MET A 314 -4.48 -29.04 1.10
C MET A 314 -3.11 -29.51 0.60
N GLU A 315 -2.35 -30.19 1.44
CA GLU A 315 -1.05 -30.76 1.09
C GLU A 315 -1.14 -32.29 1.23
N TRP A 316 -1.03 -32.99 0.10
CA TRP A 316 -0.95 -34.44 0.07
C TRP A 316 0.50 -34.89 -0.05
N ARG A 317 0.98 -35.53 1.03
CA ARG A 317 2.31 -36.13 1.11
C ARG A 317 2.21 -37.59 0.68
N LEU A 318 2.57 -37.86 -0.57
CA LEU A 318 2.53 -39.20 -1.14
C LEU A 318 3.75 -40.03 -0.74
N GLY A 319 4.88 -39.36 -0.46
CA GLY A 319 6.14 -40.00 -0.15
C GLY A 319 6.81 -40.62 -1.38
N GLY A 320 7.68 -41.62 -1.13
CA GLY A 320 8.39 -42.32 -2.19
C GLY A 320 7.46 -43.15 -3.08
N THR A 321 7.62 -43.01 -4.39
CA THR A 321 6.93 -43.80 -5.41
C THR A 321 7.93 -44.67 -6.17
N ARG A 322 7.47 -45.48 -7.13
CA ARG A 322 8.35 -46.27 -8.00
C ARG A 322 9.33 -45.43 -8.82
N ILE A 323 9.00 -44.17 -9.09
CA ILE A 323 9.75 -43.29 -10.02
C ILE A 323 10.40 -42.13 -9.28
N PHE A 324 9.77 -41.64 -8.20
CA PHE A 324 10.22 -40.49 -7.41
C PHE A 324 10.61 -40.93 -6.00
N ASP A 325 11.71 -40.41 -5.49
CA ASP A 325 12.19 -40.70 -4.13
C ASP A 325 11.28 -40.04 -3.07
N ASP A 326 10.67 -38.90 -3.42
CA ASP A 326 9.61 -38.23 -2.67
C ASP A 326 8.70 -37.47 -3.64
N LEU A 327 7.40 -37.38 -3.34
CA LEU A 327 6.43 -36.67 -4.14
C LEU A 327 5.31 -36.09 -3.28
N ASN A 328 5.09 -34.77 -3.41
CA ASN A 328 4.08 -34.04 -2.66
C ASN A 328 3.26 -33.16 -3.61
N PHE A 329 1.97 -33.07 -3.33
CA PHE A 329 1.03 -32.22 -4.06
C PHE A 329 0.42 -31.21 -3.10
N GLN A 330 0.21 -29.99 -3.57
CA GLN A 330 -0.47 -28.95 -2.83
C GLN A 330 -1.55 -28.33 -3.69
N PHE A 331 -2.73 -28.12 -3.12
CA PHE A 331 -3.81 -27.35 -3.67
C PHE A 331 -4.10 -26.16 -2.75
N LEU A 332 -4.25 -24.99 -3.34
CA LEU A 332 -4.62 -23.75 -2.67
C LEU A 332 -5.89 -23.21 -3.29
N TRP A 333 -6.77 -22.73 -2.43
CA TRP A 333 -7.92 -21.92 -2.79
C TRP A 333 -7.97 -20.70 -1.86
N ASN A 334 -7.57 -19.55 -2.37
CA ASN A 334 -7.83 -18.27 -1.72
C ASN A 334 -9.31 -17.93 -1.94
N PHE A 335 -10.03 -17.67 -0.85
CA PHE A 335 -11.44 -17.32 -0.87
C PHE A 335 -11.69 -15.89 -0.37
N GLU A 336 -10.63 -15.14 -0.08
CA GLU A 336 -10.70 -13.70 0.21
C GLU A 336 -10.62 -12.87 -1.07
N ASP A 337 -11.19 -11.67 -1.03
CA ASP A 337 -11.10 -10.70 -2.12
C ASP A 337 -9.65 -10.40 -2.51
N PHE A 338 -9.45 -10.09 -3.79
CA PHE A 338 -8.13 -9.73 -4.30
C PHE A 338 -7.54 -8.54 -3.51
N THR A 339 -6.40 -8.80 -2.89
CA THR A 339 -5.62 -7.81 -2.15
C THR A 339 -4.35 -7.48 -2.92
N PRO A 340 -4.13 -6.22 -3.36
CA PRO A 340 -2.91 -5.87 -4.06
C PRO A 340 -1.71 -5.74 -3.11
N HIS A 341 -0.51 -5.73 -3.70
CA HIS A 341 0.68 -5.28 -2.97
C HIS A 341 0.51 -3.82 -2.53
N ASN A 342 0.79 -3.53 -1.27
CA ASN A 342 0.86 -2.16 -0.77
C ASN A 342 2.24 -1.59 -1.11
N LEU A 343 2.29 -0.70 -2.11
CA LEU A 343 3.53 -0.03 -2.53
C LEU A 343 3.85 1.20 -1.66
N GLY A 344 2.93 1.56 -0.76
CA GLY A 344 2.94 2.81 -0.02
C GLY A 344 2.27 3.96 -0.77
N GLN A 345 1.86 4.96 0.00
CA GLN A 345 1.23 6.19 -0.45
C GLN A 345 2.27 7.31 -0.63
N GLY A 346 1.97 8.26 -1.50
CA GLY A 346 2.79 9.45 -1.66
C GLY A 346 2.88 10.26 -0.36
N GLY A 347 4.10 10.60 0.05
CA GLY A 347 4.40 11.28 1.32
C GLY A 347 4.64 10.38 2.54
N GLN A 348 4.59 9.06 2.38
CA GLN A 348 5.07 8.14 3.43
C GLN A 348 6.61 8.08 3.49
N PRO A 349 7.21 7.83 4.67
CA PRO A 349 8.67 7.69 4.81
C PRO A 349 9.23 6.45 4.10
N TYR A 350 8.41 5.40 3.96
CA TYR A 350 8.78 4.16 3.26
C TYR A 350 7.79 3.93 2.12
N ASN A 351 8.28 4.10 0.91
CA ASN A 351 7.56 3.84 -0.32
C ASN A 351 8.55 3.21 -1.30
N ILE A 352 8.22 2.04 -1.84
CA ILE A 352 9.13 1.32 -2.71
C ILE A 352 9.44 2.14 -3.96
N LEU A 353 10.70 2.57 -4.08
CA LEU A 353 11.18 3.40 -5.19
C LEU A 353 10.31 4.66 -5.42
N GLN A 354 9.65 5.15 -4.36
CA GLN A 354 8.70 6.28 -4.43
C GLN A 354 7.55 6.06 -5.43
N ALA A 355 7.15 4.81 -5.67
CA ALA A 355 6.07 4.47 -6.59
C ALA A 355 4.76 5.20 -6.23
N GLY A 356 4.39 5.24 -4.95
CA GLY A 356 3.20 5.97 -4.52
C GLY A 356 3.28 7.49 -4.70
N ASP A 357 4.47 8.10 -4.63
CA ASP A 357 4.64 9.53 -5.00
C ASP A 357 4.35 9.74 -6.49
N LEU A 358 4.87 8.86 -7.35
CA LEU A 358 4.62 8.93 -8.79
C LEU A 358 3.14 8.71 -9.11
N PHE A 359 2.52 7.66 -8.57
CA PHE A 359 1.12 7.35 -8.84
C PHE A 359 0.17 8.45 -8.33
N ARG A 360 0.44 8.99 -7.14
CA ARG A 360 -0.31 10.13 -6.60
C ARG A 360 -0.15 11.39 -7.46
N ALA A 361 1.06 11.69 -7.93
CA ALA A 361 1.29 12.79 -8.86
C ALA A 361 0.52 12.62 -10.18
N LEU A 362 0.59 11.43 -10.79
CA LEU A 362 -0.11 11.13 -12.05
C LEU A 362 -1.63 11.17 -11.86
N ASN A 363 -2.16 10.69 -10.74
CA ASN A 363 -3.59 10.79 -10.46
C ASN A 363 -4.03 12.24 -10.21
N ASN A 364 -3.23 13.03 -9.50
CA ASN A 364 -3.47 14.47 -9.30
C ASN A 364 -3.52 15.21 -10.64
N CYS A 365 -2.55 14.95 -11.53
CA CYS A 365 -2.53 15.52 -12.88
C CYS A 365 -3.80 15.19 -13.68
N TRP A 366 -4.32 13.97 -13.57
CA TRP A 366 -5.53 13.59 -14.28
C TRP A 366 -6.78 14.29 -13.74
N HIS A 367 -6.94 14.40 -12.42
CA HIS A 367 -8.18 14.93 -11.84
C HIS A 367 -8.18 16.45 -11.69
N ASN A 368 -7.06 17.04 -11.32
CA ASN A 368 -6.97 18.45 -10.99
C ASN A 368 -6.06 19.25 -11.95
N GLY A 369 -5.46 18.60 -12.94
CA GLY A 369 -4.41 19.19 -13.77
C GLY A 369 -3.10 19.32 -13.00
N CYS A 370 -1.99 19.65 -13.68
CA CYS A 370 -0.71 19.85 -13.01
C CYS A 370 0.32 20.53 -13.90
N THR A 371 1.36 21.09 -13.29
CA THR A 371 2.58 21.46 -14.01
C THR A 371 3.53 20.28 -14.10
N VAL A 372 4.02 20.00 -15.30
CA VAL A 372 5.14 19.07 -15.54
C VAL A 372 6.33 19.87 -16.02
N SER A 373 7.44 19.78 -15.30
CA SER A 373 8.67 20.49 -15.65
C SER A 373 9.47 19.74 -16.72
N ASN A 374 10.24 20.49 -17.50
CA ASN A 374 11.08 19.97 -18.57
C ASN A 374 10.29 19.14 -19.62
N PHE A 375 9.03 19.52 -19.89
CA PHE A 375 8.14 18.79 -20.80
C PHE A 375 8.22 19.29 -22.24
N ALA A 376 7.98 20.59 -22.47
CA ALA A 376 7.86 21.13 -23.83
C ALA A 376 9.25 21.41 -24.41
N THR A 377 9.70 20.54 -25.31
CA THR A 377 11.02 20.61 -25.95
C THR A 377 10.94 21.32 -27.30
N GLY A 378 12.01 22.02 -27.69
CA GLY A 378 12.14 22.61 -29.03
C GLY A 378 11.27 23.84 -29.31
N LEU A 379 10.63 24.43 -28.29
CA LEU A 379 9.96 25.72 -28.39
C LEU A 379 10.99 26.86 -28.31
N THR A 380 10.70 28.00 -28.95
CA THR A 380 11.53 29.21 -28.86
C THR A 380 11.03 30.12 -27.72
N PRO A 381 11.91 30.57 -26.80
CA PRO A 381 13.36 30.36 -26.78
C PRO A 381 13.74 28.93 -26.41
N THR A 382 14.77 28.42 -27.10
CA THR A 382 15.18 27.00 -27.14
C THR A 382 15.46 26.41 -25.76
N GLY A 383 14.60 25.48 -25.33
CA GLY A 383 14.87 24.56 -24.23
C GLY A 383 13.62 23.79 -23.79
N ASN A 384 13.71 23.11 -22.65
CA ASN A 384 12.62 22.28 -22.13
C ASN A 384 11.84 23.08 -21.08
N LEU A 385 10.66 23.56 -21.47
CA LEU A 385 9.83 24.42 -20.65
C LEU A 385 8.88 23.61 -19.76
N ALA A 386 8.64 24.10 -18.53
CA ALA A 386 7.53 23.62 -17.72
C ALA A 386 6.20 23.88 -18.44
N THR A 387 5.26 22.94 -18.37
CA THR A 387 3.96 22.99 -19.07
C THR A 387 2.82 22.70 -18.11
N ASP A 388 1.77 23.52 -18.14
CA ASP A 388 0.55 23.31 -17.34
C ASP A 388 -0.45 22.46 -18.11
N PHE A 389 -0.75 21.27 -17.61
CA PHE A 389 -1.76 20.40 -18.19
C PHE A 389 -3.12 20.62 -17.52
N PRO A 390 -4.19 20.81 -18.30
CA PRO A 390 -5.55 20.73 -17.76
C PRO A 390 -5.84 19.36 -17.17
N ALA A 391 -6.87 19.30 -16.34
CA ALA A 391 -7.46 18.03 -15.93
C ALA A 391 -7.86 17.19 -17.17
N HIS A 392 -7.76 15.87 -17.02
CA HIS A 392 -8.11 14.85 -17.99
C HIS A 392 -7.25 14.81 -19.26
N VAL A 393 -6.05 15.40 -19.23
CA VAL A 393 -5.11 15.38 -20.37
C VAL A 393 -4.00 14.35 -20.18
N ILE A 394 -3.36 14.34 -19.00
CA ILE A 394 -2.27 13.40 -18.67
C ILE A 394 -2.51 12.79 -17.30
N GLY A 395 -1.88 11.64 -17.05
CA GLY A 395 -1.90 10.98 -15.75
C GLY A 395 -2.67 9.67 -15.71
N ILE A 396 -3.03 9.23 -14.50
CA ILE A 396 -3.75 7.97 -14.27
C ILE A 396 -5.14 8.29 -13.73
N ARG A 397 -6.16 7.90 -14.50
CA ARG A 397 -7.57 8.18 -14.17
C ARG A 397 -8.06 7.42 -12.96
N ARG A 398 -7.81 6.12 -12.93
CA ARG A 398 -8.33 5.18 -11.93
C ARG A 398 -7.42 3.96 -11.87
N VAL A 399 -7.39 3.34 -10.70
CA VAL A 399 -6.89 1.96 -10.56
C VAL A 399 -8.07 1.03 -10.75
N HIS A 400 -7.85 -0.08 -11.45
CA HIS A 400 -8.84 -1.14 -11.57
C HIS A 400 -8.29 -2.34 -10.81
N ARG A 401 -9.04 -2.78 -9.81
CA ARG A 401 -8.78 -4.03 -9.11
C ARG A 401 -9.68 -5.11 -9.72
N PRO A 402 -9.20 -6.35 -9.84
CA PRO A 402 -10.05 -7.47 -10.19
C PRO A 402 -11.20 -7.60 -9.18
N ASP A 403 -12.41 -7.80 -9.69
CA ASP A 403 -13.57 -8.09 -8.88
C ASP A 403 -13.67 -9.62 -8.74
N GLY A 404 -13.25 -10.18 -7.60
CA GLY A 404 -13.29 -11.62 -7.37
C GLY A 404 -12.58 -12.07 -6.10
N HIS A 405 -13.10 -13.15 -5.52
CA HIS A 405 -12.59 -13.75 -4.29
C HIS A 405 -11.82 -15.06 -4.53
N ASP A 406 -12.22 -15.85 -5.54
CA ASP A 406 -11.65 -17.18 -5.74
C ASP A 406 -10.29 -17.13 -6.45
N GLN A 407 -9.20 -17.62 -5.87
CA GLN A 407 -7.94 -17.81 -6.60
C GLN A 407 -7.40 -19.20 -6.32
N PHE A 408 -6.84 -19.85 -7.34
CA PHE A 408 -6.44 -21.25 -7.25
C PHE A 408 -4.95 -21.42 -7.48
N GLY A 409 -4.32 -22.28 -6.68
CA GLY A 409 -2.93 -22.65 -6.82
C GLY A 409 -2.78 -24.17 -6.79
N VAL A 410 -1.91 -24.71 -7.64
CA VAL A 410 -1.45 -26.09 -7.55
C VAL A 410 0.06 -26.12 -7.57
N ARG A 411 0.64 -26.94 -6.70
CA ARG A 411 2.07 -27.22 -6.67
C ARG A 411 2.30 -28.73 -6.65
N MET A 412 3.28 -29.16 -7.43
CA MET A 412 3.84 -30.50 -7.40
C MET A 412 5.33 -30.36 -7.10
N GLU A 413 5.80 -30.99 -6.04
CA GLU A 413 7.22 -31.00 -5.68
C GLU A 413 7.68 -32.42 -5.36
N GLY A 414 8.95 -32.69 -5.57
CA GLY A 414 9.49 -34.01 -5.31
C GLY A 414 10.97 -34.12 -5.63
N VAL A 415 11.48 -35.34 -5.48
CA VAL A 415 12.87 -35.68 -5.77
C VAL A 415 12.88 -36.79 -6.81
N PHE A 416 13.57 -36.56 -7.92
CA PHE A 416 13.82 -37.55 -8.96
C PHE A 416 15.32 -37.79 -9.08
N LYS A 417 15.79 -38.98 -8.68
CA LYS A 417 17.21 -39.37 -8.77
C LYS A 417 18.13 -38.33 -8.14
N SER A 418 17.83 -37.96 -6.90
CA SER A 418 18.56 -36.92 -6.13
C SER A 418 18.46 -35.48 -6.68
N VAL A 419 17.62 -35.22 -7.69
CA VAL A 419 17.32 -33.87 -8.20
C VAL A 419 15.95 -33.44 -7.68
N GLY A 420 15.93 -32.40 -6.85
CA GLY A 420 14.70 -31.77 -6.39
C GLY A 420 14.05 -30.93 -7.49
N PHE A 421 12.73 -30.99 -7.60
CA PHE A 421 11.95 -30.17 -8.52
C PHE A 421 10.70 -29.61 -7.84
N SER A 422 10.20 -28.50 -8.39
CA SER A 422 8.92 -27.92 -8.02
C SER A 422 8.28 -27.30 -9.25
N VAL A 423 7.04 -27.68 -9.53
CA VAL A 423 6.20 -27.12 -10.59
C VAL A 423 5.03 -26.43 -9.90
N ASN A 424 4.90 -25.13 -10.12
CA ASN A 424 3.88 -24.29 -9.50
C ASN A 424 3.02 -23.67 -10.61
N ALA A 425 1.69 -23.74 -10.45
CA ALA A 425 0.75 -23.03 -11.29
C ALA A 425 -0.25 -22.31 -10.39
N ALA A 426 -0.45 -21.01 -10.64
CA ALA A 426 -1.45 -20.21 -9.95
C ALA A 426 -2.32 -19.48 -10.97
N TYR A 427 -3.60 -19.39 -10.66
CA TYR A 427 -4.61 -18.69 -11.42
C TYR A 427 -5.24 -17.61 -10.55
N TYR A 428 -5.16 -16.37 -11.05
CA TYR A 428 -5.76 -15.19 -10.44
C TYR A 428 -6.79 -14.65 -11.42
N TYR A 429 -7.99 -14.27 -10.94
CA TYR A 429 -8.93 -13.55 -11.79
C TYR A 429 -8.34 -12.18 -12.19
N SER A 430 -8.55 -11.81 -13.46
CA SER A 430 -8.09 -10.55 -14.06
C SER A 430 -9.16 -9.48 -14.04
#